data_AF-A0AAU7MTV6-F1
#
_entry.id   AF-A0AAU7MTV6-F1
#
_cell.length_a   1.000
_cell.length_b   1.000
_cell.length_c   1.000
_cell.angle_alpha   90.00
_cell.angle_beta   90.00
_cell.angle_gamma   90.00
#
_symmetry.space_group_name_H-M   'P 1'
#
loop_
_entity.id
_entity.type
_entity.pdbx_description
1 polymer ?
#
loop_
_entity_poly.entity_id
_entity_poly.type
_entity_poly.pdbx_seq_one_letter_code
_entity_poly.pdbx_strand_id
1 'polypeptide(L)'
;MSITLIKTDYTISALHKLVSGGKYKGFVNMKEFELVRLKSHKFYRVKGKLNEKNEFVVETDFIKSLKILVKTFNIFGVLTSLILAFVISNWTLVILYFVLRLFMELYTRYHEEREIRLFSEAYYGLIREVQHNY
;
A
#
# COMPACT_ATOMS: atom_id res chain seq x y z
N MET A 1 2.36 -8.22 2.36
CA MET A 1 3.77 -8.63 2.21
C MET A 1 4.64 -7.44 2.55
N SER A 2 5.83 -7.60 3.11
CA SER A 2 6.76 -6.48 3.38
C SER A 2 8.13 -6.83 2.84
N ILE A 3 8.83 -5.84 2.32
CA ILE A 3 10.24 -5.98 1.92
C ILE A 3 11.08 -5.08 2.82
N THR A 4 12.29 -5.49 3.14
CA THR A 4 13.23 -4.67 3.90
C THR A 4 14.29 -4.11 2.97
N LEU A 5 14.59 -2.82 3.12
CA LEU A 5 15.67 -2.16 2.40
C LEU A 5 16.68 -1.65 3.43
N ILE A 6 17.94 -2.06 3.32
CA ILE A 6 19.00 -1.54 4.19
C ILE A 6 19.13 -0.03 3.94
N LYS A 7 19.14 0.78 5.00
CA LYS A 7 19.35 2.22 4.89
C LYS A 7 20.81 2.48 4.51
N THR A 8 21.02 2.91 3.28
CA THR A 8 22.29 3.41 2.77
C THR A 8 22.04 4.72 2.01
N ASP A 9 23.08 5.51 1.79
CA ASP A 9 22.96 6.73 0.98
C ASP A 9 22.53 6.39 -0.46
N TYR A 10 22.94 5.22 -0.97
CA TYR A 10 22.48 4.69 -2.25
C TYR A 10 20.97 4.42 -2.26
N THR A 11 20.42 3.79 -1.21
CA THR A 11 18.99 3.53 -1.08
C THR A 11 18.19 4.84 -1.11
N ILE A 12 18.64 5.84 -0.35
CA ILE A 12 17.97 7.15 -0.29
C ILE A 12 18.06 7.86 -1.65
N SER A 13 19.23 7.85 -2.29
CA SER A 13 19.42 8.43 -3.62
C SER A 13 18.55 7.75 -4.69
N ALA A 14 18.46 6.42 -4.69
CA ALA A 14 17.60 5.66 -5.59
C ALA A 14 16.12 6.00 -5.39
N LEU A 15 15.67 6.14 -4.14
CA LEU A 15 14.30 6.58 -3.81
C LEU A 15 14.03 8.01 -4.32
N HIS A 16 14.98 8.93 -4.15
CA HIS A 16 14.86 10.28 -4.72
C HIS A 16 14.81 10.25 -6.26
N LYS A 17 15.59 9.38 -6.91
CA LYS A 17 15.59 9.21 -8.37
C LYS A 17 14.27 8.63 -8.89
N LEU A 18 13.59 7.78 -8.12
CA LEU A 18 12.23 7.31 -8.44
C LEU A 18 11.21 8.46 -8.45
N VAL A 19 11.38 9.45 -7.57
CA VAL A 19 10.53 10.65 -7.50
C VAL A 19 10.87 11.65 -8.60
N SER A 20 12.15 12.02 -8.73
CA SER A 20 12.59 13.00 -9.73
C SER A 20 12.42 12.50 -11.18
N GLY A 21 12.54 11.18 -11.40
CA GLY A 21 12.27 10.54 -12.69
C GLY A 21 10.79 10.42 -13.06
N GLY A 22 9.87 10.98 -12.27
CA GLY A 22 8.44 11.02 -12.58
C GLY A 22 7.74 9.65 -12.59
N LYS A 23 8.38 8.60 -12.05
CA LYS A 23 7.76 7.27 -11.89
C LYS A 23 6.86 7.24 -10.65
N TYR A 24 7.27 7.95 -9.59
CA TYR A 24 6.56 8.06 -8.32
C TYR A 24 6.42 9.52 -7.90
N LYS A 25 5.44 9.81 -7.05
CA LYS A 25 5.24 11.09 -6.37
C LYS A 25 5.20 10.85 -4.86
N GLY A 26 5.76 11.76 -4.08
CA GLY A 26 5.67 11.70 -2.62
C GLY A 26 6.89 12.32 -1.98
N PHE A 27 7.27 11.81 -0.80
CA PHE A 27 8.43 12.31 -0.06
C PHE A 27 9.37 11.17 0.33
N VAL A 28 10.64 11.50 0.44
CA VAL A 28 11.70 10.61 0.92
C VAL A 28 12.46 11.37 1.99
N ASN A 29 12.59 10.77 3.17
CA ASN A 29 13.31 11.32 4.31
C ASN A 29 14.23 10.24 4.90
N MET A 30 15.17 10.63 5.76
CA MET A 30 16.15 9.72 6.36
C MET A 30 15.54 8.67 7.31
N LYS A 31 14.30 8.90 7.79
CA LYS A 31 13.59 8.04 8.75
C LYS A 31 12.38 7.33 8.13
N GLU A 32 11.81 7.89 7.08
CA GLU A 32 10.61 7.36 6.44
C GLU A 32 10.47 7.91 5.02
N PHE A 33 9.73 7.17 4.18
CA PHE A 33 9.35 7.63 2.86
C PHE A 33 7.91 7.21 2.54
N GLU A 34 7.27 7.96 1.65
CA GLU A 34 5.95 7.65 1.11
C GLU A 34 5.94 7.97 -0.38
N LEU A 35 5.60 6.97 -1.20
CA LEU A 35 5.65 7.01 -2.65
C LEU A 35 4.35 6.49 -3.24
N VAL A 36 3.75 7.27 -4.14
CA VAL A 36 2.56 6.92 -4.92
C VAL A 36 2.96 6.83 -6.38
N ARG A 37 2.68 5.70 -7.02
CA ARG A 37 3.03 5.49 -8.43
C ARG A 37 2.16 6.37 -9.33
N LEU A 38 2.78 7.14 -10.23
CA LEU A 38 2.05 8.09 -11.09
C LEU A 38 1.26 7.39 -12.22
N LYS A 39 1.79 6.28 -12.74
CA LYS A 39 1.19 5.50 -13.84
C LYS A 39 0.21 4.41 -13.37
N SER A 40 -0.04 4.27 -12.07
CA SER A 40 -0.89 3.20 -11.50
C SER A 40 -2.12 3.74 -10.79
N HIS A 41 -2.99 2.83 -10.39
CA HIS A 41 -4.16 3.09 -9.56
C HIS A 41 -3.74 3.90 -8.33
N LYS A 42 -4.13 5.17 -8.29
CA LYS A 42 -3.80 6.16 -7.23
C LYS A 42 -4.45 5.84 -5.89
N PHE A 43 -4.73 4.58 -5.61
CA PHE A 43 -5.38 4.11 -4.40
C PHE A 43 -4.37 3.56 -3.40
N TYR A 44 -3.20 3.13 -3.88
CA TYR A 44 -2.14 2.56 -3.06
C TYR A 44 -0.93 3.48 -2.98
N ARG A 45 -0.28 3.44 -1.83
CA ARG A 45 1.00 4.07 -1.57
C ARG A 45 1.96 3.03 -1.03
N VAL A 46 3.21 3.15 -1.45
CA VAL A 46 4.35 2.42 -0.88
C VAL A 46 4.96 3.32 0.17
N LYS A 47 5.00 2.87 1.42
CA LYS A 47 5.63 3.59 2.52
C LYS A 47 6.77 2.74 3.08
N GLY A 48 7.83 3.38 3.52
CA GLY A 48 8.89 2.72 4.26
C GLY A 48 9.15 3.45 5.56
N LYS A 49 9.27 2.71 6.67
CA LYS A 49 9.65 3.27 7.97
C LYS A 49 10.91 2.58 8.46
N LEU A 50 11.86 3.38 8.95
CA LEU A 50 13.10 2.87 9.52
C LEU A 50 12.80 2.10 10.81
N ASN A 51 13.32 0.88 10.91
CA ASN A 51 13.29 0.08 12.13
C ASN A 51 14.56 0.29 12.98
N GLU A 52 14.61 -0.33 14.16
CA GLU A 52 15.77 -0.27 15.06
C GLU A 52 17.04 -0.92 14.47
N LYS A 53 16.89 -1.76 13.45
CA LYS A 53 18.00 -2.41 12.72
C LYS A 53 18.53 -1.56 11.56
N ASN A 54 18.10 -0.31 11.47
CA ASN A 54 18.49 0.61 10.39
C ASN A 54 18.08 0.12 8.99
N GLU A 55 16.94 -0.58 8.91
CA GLU A 55 16.33 -1.04 7.68
C GLU A 55 14.98 -0.35 7.49
N PHE A 56 14.67 0.08 6.27
CA PHE A 56 13.32 0.50 5.91
C PHE A 56 12.44 -0.74 5.75
N VAL A 57 11.45 -0.88 6.62
CA VAL A 57 10.37 -1.84 6.43
C VAL A 57 9.38 -1.20 5.47
N VAL A 58 9.33 -1.75 4.26
CA VAL A 58 8.49 -1.26 3.17
C VAL A 58 7.18 -2.02 3.16
N GLU A 59 6.10 -1.27 3.16
CA GLU A 59 4.73 -1.76 3.14
C GLU A 59 3.95 -1.00 2.06
N THR A 60 2.97 -1.66 1.48
CA THR A 60 1.90 -0.97 0.76
C THR A 60 0.72 -0.76 1.68
N ASP A 61 0.09 0.40 1.54
CA ASP A 61 -1.15 0.72 2.24
C ASP A 61 -2.02 1.51 1.28
N PHE A 62 -3.31 1.60 1.58
CA PHE A 62 -4.15 2.56 0.90
C PHE A 62 -3.66 3.98 1.18
N ILE A 63 -3.92 4.89 0.24
CA ILE A 63 -3.80 6.32 0.52
C ILE A 63 -4.69 6.64 1.73
N LYS A 64 -4.19 7.54 2.59
CA LYS A 64 -4.81 7.88 3.88
C LYS A 64 -6.32 8.11 3.78
N SER A 65 -6.78 8.83 2.76
CA SER A 65 -8.21 9.11 2.53
C SER A 65 -9.03 7.84 2.30
N LEU A 66 -8.52 6.91 1.47
CA LEU A 66 -9.22 5.66 1.17
C LEU A 66 -9.20 4.70 2.37
N LYS A 67 -8.11 4.69 3.14
CA LYS A 67 -8.03 3.92 4.40
C LYS A 67 -9.11 4.35 5.39
N ILE A 68 -9.32 5.66 5.54
CA ILE A 68 -10.39 6.21 6.39
C ILE A 68 -11.75 5.76 5.85
N LEU A 69 -11.96 5.86 4.53
CA LEU A 69 -13.23 5.49 3.90
C LEU A 69 -13.56 4.00 4.09
N VAL A 70 -12.60 3.10 3.87
CA VAL A 70 -12.77 1.65 4.10
C VAL A 70 -13.05 1.35 5.58
N LYS A 71 -12.34 2.01 6.50
CA LYS A 71 -12.56 1.83 7.94
C LYS A 71 -13.98 2.27 8.34
N THR A 72 -14.42 3.43 7.86
CA THR A 72 -15.77 3.95 8.10
C THR A 72 -16.83 3.02 7.51
N PHE A 73 -16.65 2.58 6.26
CA PHE A 73 -17.57 1.64 5.60
C PHE A 73 -17.69 0.32 6.38
N ASN A 74 -16.58 -0.24 6.88
CA ASN A 74 -16.62 -1.46 7.69
C ASN A 74 -17.38 -1.26 9.01
N ILE A 75 -17.20 -0.13 9.70
CA ILE A 75 -17.93 0.15 10.95
C ILE A 75 -19.43 0.26 10.67
N PHE A 76 -19.83 1.06 9.68
CA PHE A 76 -21.24 1.19 9.30
C PHE A 76 -21.83 -0.12 8.79
N GLY A 77 -21.10 -0.86 7.97
CA GLY A 77 -21.53 -2.15 7.43
C GLY A 77 -21.81 -3.16 8.54
N VAL A 78 -20.96 -3.26 9.56
CA VAL A 78 -21.21 -4.12 10.72
C VAL A 78 -22.42 -3.65 11.54
N LEU A 79 -22.58 -2.34 11.77
CA LEU A 79 -23.75 -1.82 12.49
C LEU A 79 -25.06 -2.11 11.74
N THR A 80 -25.09 -1.87 10.43
CA THR A 80 -26.27 -2.14 9.60
C THR A 80 -26.56 -3.64 9.50
N SER A 81 -25.54 -4.50 9.43
CA SER A 81 -25.74 -5.95 9.38
C SER A 81 -26.33 -6.50 10.68
N LEU A 82 -25.94 -5.97 11.84
CA LEU A 82 -26.56 -6.28 13.12
C LEU A 82 -28.04 -5.89 13.13
N ILE A 83 -28.38 -4.68 12.70
CA ILE A 83 -29.78 -4.22 12.64
C ILE A 83 -30.60 -5.10 11.68
N LEU A 84 -30.08 -5.38 10.49
CA LEU A 84 -30.75 -6.21 9.48
C LEU A 84 -30.97 -7.66 9.95
N ALA A 85 -29.98 -8.25 10.64
CA ALA A 85 -30.06 -9.60 11.19
C ALA A 85 -31.08 -9.70 12.34
N PHE A 86 -31.00 -8.79 13.31
CA PHE A 86 -31.77 -8.90 14.56
C PHE A 86 -33.16 -8.26 14.50
N VAL A 87 -33.35 -7.18 13.73
CA VAL A 87 -34.62 -6.45 13.68
C VAL A 87 -35.48 -6.90 12.49
N ILE A 88 -34.86 -7.08 11.33
CA ILE A 88 -35.57 -7.36 10.07
C ILE A 88 -35.53 -8.87 9.74
N SER A 89 -34.70 -9.67 10.43
CA SER A 89 -34.45 -11.09 10.13
C SER A 89 -34.06 -11.35 8.67
N ASN A 90 -33.50 -10.35 7.99
CA ASN A 90 -33.07 -10.48 6.60
C ASN A 90 -31.60 -10.91 6.54
N TRP A 91 -31.39 -12.23 6.53
CA TRP A 91 -30.07 -12.82 6.45
C TRP A 91 -29.43 -12.72 5.06
N THR A 92 -30.22 -12.55 3.99
CA THR A 92 -29.70 -12.46 2.61
C THR A 92 -28.78 -11.25 2.43
N LEU A 93 -29.20 -10.06 2.91
CA LEU A 93 -28.38 -8.85 2.84
C LEU A 93 -27.13 -8.93 3.71
N VAL A 94 -27.23 -9.60 4.86
CA VAL A 94 -26.09 -9.85 5.76
C VAL A 94 -25.06 -10.73 5.08
N ILE A 95 -25.49 -11.86 4.51
CA ILE A 95 -24.59 -12.78 3.78
C ILE A 95 -23.94 -12.05 2.60
N LEU A 96 -24.71 -11.29 1.82
CA LEU A 96 -24.18 -10.52 0.69
C LEU A 96 -23.10 -9.52 1.13
N TYR A 97 -23.30 -8.82 2.24
CA TYR A 97 -22.29 -7.91 2.80
C TYR A 97 -20.99 -8.64 3.14
N PHE A 98 -21.06 -9.80 3.81
CA PHE A 98 -19.87 -10.59 4.15
C PHE A 98 -19.15 -11.12 2.91
N VAL A 99 -19.88 -11.56 1.88
CA VAL A 99 -19.29 -11.99 0.60
C VAL A 99 -18.57 -10.83 -0.10
N LEU A 100 -19.21 -9.66 -0.18
CA LEU A 100 -18.58 -8.46 -0.76
C LEU A 100 -17.34 -8.02 0.02
N ARG A 101 -17.39 -8.10 1.35
CA ARG A 101 -16.25 -7.78 2.21
C ARG A 101 -15.07 -8.73 1.95
N LEU A 102 -15.32 -10.04 1.89
CA LEU A 102 -14.30 -11.04 1.54
C LEU A 102 -13.69 -10.76 0.17
N PHE A 103 -14.52 -10.46 -0.83
CA PHE A 103 -14.06 -10.12 -2.17
C PHE A 103 -13.17 -8.87 -2.17
N MET A 104 -13.57 -7.82 -1.44
CA MET A 104 -12.78 -6.59 -1.29
C MET A 104 -11.45 -6.84 -0.57
N GLU A 105 -11.42 -7.69 0.46
CA GLU A 105 -10.19 -8.07 1.16
C GLU A 105 -9.22 -8.82 0.22
N LEU A 106 -9.71 -9.78 -0.57
CA LEU A 106 -8.90 -10.49 -1.57
C LEU A 106 -8.39 -9.56 -2.67
N TYR A 107 -9.27 -8.71 -3.22
CA TYR A 107 -8.91 -7.72 -4.23
C TYR A 107 -7.81 -6.77 -3.69
N THR A 108 -7.99 -6.29 -2.45
CA THR A 108 -7.01 -5.42 -1.80
C THR A 108 -5.66 -6.09 -1.69
N ARG A 109 -5.63 -7.33 -1.17
CA ARG A 109 -4.40 -8.09 -0.99
C ARG A 109 -3.68 -8.32 -2.31
N TYR A 110 -4.40 -8.69 -3.37
CA TYR A 110 -3.84 -8.86 -4.70
C TYR A 110 -3.18 -7.57 -5.21
N HIS A 111 -3.84 -6.43 -5.03
CA HIS A 111 -3.31 -5.14 -5.48
C HIS A 111 -2.12 -4.65 -4.64
N GLU A 112 -2.12 -4.89 -3.33
CA GLU A 112 -0.97 -4.62 -2.45
C GLU A 112 0.27 -5.41 -2.88
N GLU A 113 0.12 -6.72 -3.09
CA GLU A 113 1.22 -7.58 -3.55
C GLU A 113 1.75 -7.15 -4.91
N ARG A 114 0.85 -6.74 -5.82
CA ARG A 114 1.22 -6.21 -7.13
C ARG A 114 2.00 -4.90 -7.02
N GLU A 115 1.58 -3.97 -6.18
CA GLU A 115 2.26 -2.68 -6.02
C GLU A 115 3.64 -2.83 -5.38
N ILE A 116 3.81 -3.73 -4.40
CA ILE A 116 5.14 -4.07 -3.85
C ILE A 116 6.05 -4.64 -4.93
N ARG A 117 5.54 -5.56 -5.76
CA ARG A 117 6.31 -6.16 -6.85
C ARG A 117 6.78 -5.11 -7.84
N LEU A 118 5.88 -4.23 -8.27
CA LEU A 118 6.19 -3.16 -9.22
C LEU A 118 7.19 -2.14 -8.65
N PHE A 119 7.06 -1.81 -7.37
CA PHE A 119 8.04 -0.96 -6.67
C PHE A 119 9.41 -1.63 -6.59
N SER A 120 9.44 -2.89 -6.20
CA SER A 120 10.66 -3.70 -6.13
C SER A 120 11.37 -3.76 -7.49
N GLU A 121 10.64 -4.07 -8.57
CA GLU A 121 11.18 -4.07 -9.93
C GLU A 121 11.75 -2.71 -10.34
N ALA A 122 11.04 -1.61 -10.05
CA ALA A 122 11.50 -0.27 -10.36
C ALA A 122 12.76 0.12 -9.57
N TYR A 123 12.83 -0.28 -8.30
CA TYR A 123 13.95 -0.01 -7.41
C TYR A 123 15.20 -0.82 -7.82
N TYR A 124 15.07 -2.13 -7.99
CA TYR A 124 16.18 -2.99 -8.41
C TYR A 124 16.65 -2.70 -9.84
N GLY A 125 15.75 -2.28 -10.73
CA GLY A 125 16.12 -1.79 -12.06
C GLY A 125 17.00 -0.55 -11.99
N LEU A 126 16.68 0.40 -11.10
CA LEU A 126 17.51 1.59 -10.86
C LEU A 126 18.88 1.25 -10.28
N ILE A 127 18.95 0.31 -9.34
CA ILE A 127 20.23 -0.15 -8.79
C ILE A 127 21.09 -0.76 -9.90
N ARG A 128 20.52 -1.60 -10.76
CA ARG A 128 21.24 -2.19 -11.91
C ARG A 128 21.75 -1.13 -12.88
N GLU A 129 20.93 -0.14 -13.24
CA GLU A 129 21.36 0.96 -14.10
C GLU A 129 22.53 1.76 -13.50
N VAL A 130 22.55 1.95 -12.17
CA VAL A 130 23.63 2.67 -11.48
C VAL A 130 24.90 1.83 -11.44
N GLN A 131 24.80 0.52 -11.21
CA GLN A 131 25.95 -0.38 -11.21
C GLN A 131 26.57 -0.60 -12.60
N HIS A 132 25.81 -0.43 -13.69
CA HIS A 132 26.31 -0.62 -15.05
C HIS A 132 26.97 0.63 -15.67
N ASN A 133 26.82 1.80 -15.01
CA ASN A 133 27.41 3.08 -15.44
C ASN A 133 28.73 3.41 -14.72
N TYR A 134 29.27 2.45 -13.97
CA TYR A 134 30.62 2.45 -13.37
C TYR A 134 31.38 1.23 -13.87
#